data_AF-A0AA85KCP5-F1
#
_entry.id   AF-A0AA85KCP5-F1
#
_cell.length_a   1.000
_cell.length_b   1.000
_cell.length_c   1.000
_cell.angle_alpha   90.00
_cell.angle_beta   90.00
_cell.angle_gamma   90.00
#
_symmetry.space_group_name_H-M   'P 1'
#
loop_
_entity.id
_entity.type
_entity.pdbx_description
1 polymer ?
#
loop_
_entity_poly.entity_id
_entity_poly.type
_entity_poly.pdbx_seq_one_letter_code
_entity_poly.pdbx_strand_id
1 'polypeptide(L)'
;MNLNNSYKDVNPETGEEIKRNEYRKMGIYDFVRRDIERFFAHPEEAIVSPQLTQPQLPKAPPEFVRNVWGSAAGVGSGDFHIYRGIRRREYARLELIEKTAEEELLDKEFQLRQKELQDLAAEKTAKKRAKRQMKKAKRIAKRKLKSQSKSGEDSDDDDDCSGQQVEEVMETENSELDAVEEKSKEQ
;
A
#
# COMPACT_ATOMS: atom_id res chain seq x y z
N MET A 1 9.60 21.67 -26.41
CA MET A 1 8.21 21.51 -25.92
C MET A 1 7.70 22.91 -25.64
N ASN A 2 6.75 23.41 -26.44
CA ASN A 2 6.24 24.78 -26.31
C ASN A 2 5.34 24.84 -25.06
N LEU A 3 5.81 25.52 -24.02
CA LEU A 3 5.10 25.70 -22.73
C LEU A 3 4.11 26.87 -22.74
N ASN A 4 3.62 27.28 -23.91
CA ASN A 4 2.65 28.36 -24.01
C ASN A 4 1.23 27.80 -24.03
N ASN A 5 0.80 27.25 -22.89
CA ASN A 5 -0.61 26.98 -22.67
C ASN A 5 -1.32 28.32 -22.46
N SER A 6 -2.00 28.80 -23.50
CA SER A 6 -2.57 30.15 -23.63
C SER A 6 -4.03 30.24 -23.16
N TYR A 7 -4.44 29.40 -22.20
CA TYR A 7 -5.76 29.56 -21.58
C TYR A 7 -5.62 30.42 -20.33
N LYS A 8 -6.29 31.57 -20.35
CA LYS A 8 -6.31 32.53 -19.26
C LYS A 8 -7.51 32.23 -18.35
N ASP A 9 -7.27 32.08 -17.06
CA ASP A 9 -8.33 31.89 -16.08
C ASP A 9 -9.12 33.21 -15.94
N VAL A 10 -10.41 33.20 -16.29
CA VAL A 10 -11.31 34.37 -16.23
C VAL A 10 -12.29 34.24 -15.07
N ASN A 11 -12.56 35.34 -14.38
CA ASN A 11 -13.51 35.36 -13.27
C ASN A 11 -14.95 35.29 -13.81
N PRO A 12 -15.77 34.29 -13.41
CA PRO A 12 -17.12 34.13 -13.96
C PRO A 12 -18.10 35.24 -13.54
N GLU A 13 -17.82 36.02 -12.49
CA GLU A 13 -18.71 37.10 -12.04
C GLU A 13 -18.37 38.48 -12.63
N THR A 14 -17.09 38.76 -12.90
CA THR A 14 -16.64 40.06 -13.44
C THR A 14 -16.13 39.98 -14.87
N GLY A 15 -15.88 38.77 -15.40
CA GLY A 15 -15.31 38.55 -16.74
C GLY A 15 -13.84 38.93 -16.88
N GLU A 16 -13.19 39.34 -15.78
CA GLU A 16 -11.80 39.84 -15.80
C GLU A 16 -10.77 38.69 -15.73
N GLU A 17 -9.64 38.85 -16.42
CA GLU A 17 -8.53 37.90 -16.41
C GLU A 17 -7.85 37.87 -15.04
N ILE A 18 -7.82 36.70 -14.41
CA ILE A 18 -7.14 36.49 -13.13
C ILE A 18 -5.64 36.47 -13.42
N LYS A 19 -4.88 37.40 -12.81
CA LYS A 19 -3.42 37.44 -12.97
C LYS A 19 -2.82 36.18 -12.35
N ARG A 20 -1.76 35.65 -12.98
CA ARG A 20 -1.07 34.38 -12.61
C ARG A 20 -0.57 34.28 -11.14
N ASN A 21 -0.64 35.36 -10.36
CA ASN A 21 -0.18 35.42 -8.97
C ASN A 21 -1.30 35.81 -7.95
N GLU A 22 -2.56 35.93 -8.39
CA GLU A 22 -3.69 36.23 -7.49
C GLU A 22 -4.36 34.92 -7.07
N TYR A 23 -4.08 34.48 -5.84
CA TYR A 23 -4.65 33.26 -5.27
C TYR A 23 -6.10 33.51 -4.84
N ARG A 24 -7.08 33.11 -5.65
CA ARG A 24 -8.42 32.81 -5.12
C ARG A 24 -8.25 31.63 -4.15
N LYS A 25 -8.69 31.77 -2.89
CA LYS A 25 -8.78 30.61 -1.97
C LYS A 25 -9.84 29.66 -2.53
N MET A 26 -9.42 28.77 -3.43
CA MET A 26 -10.25 27.72 -4.00
C MET A 26 -10.43 26.60 -2.98
N GLY A 27 -11.66 26.14 -2.81
CA GLY A 27 -11.93 24.89 -2.08
C GLY A 27 -11.47 23.66 -2.87
N ILE A 28 -11.42 22.50 -2.22
CA ILE A 28 -11.06 21.22 -2.88
C ILE A 28 -11.97 20.95 -4.10
N TYR A 29 -13.27 21.24 -3.97
CA TYR A 29 -14.25 21.09 -5.04
C TYR A 29 -14.05 22.07 -6.20
N ASP A 30 -13.48 23.24 -5.93
CA ASP A 30 -13.25 24.27 -6.94
C ASP A 30 -12.08 23.88 -7.88
N PHE A 31 -11.03 23.22 -7.35
CA PHE A 31 -9.95 22.67 -8.19
C PHE A 31 -10.46 21.60 -9.14
N VAL A 32 -11.27 20.67 -8.61
CA VAL A 32 -11.90 19.61 -9.39
C VAL A 32 -12.83 20.20 -10.45
N ARG A 33 -13.67 21.18 -10.09
CA ARG A 33 -14.56 21.86 -11.04
C ARG A 33 -13.78 22.51 -12.18
N ARG A 34 -12.71 23.23 -11.87
CA ARG A 34 -11.84 23.86 -12.88
C ARG A 34 -11.22 22.84 -13.83
N ASP A 35 -10.71 21.73 -13.31
CA ASP A 35 -10.11 20.68 -14.13
C ASP A 35 -11.16 19.98 -15.00
N ILE A 36 -12.35 19.74 -14.47
CA ILE A 36 -13.50 19.21 -15.21
C ILE A 36 -13.92 20.15 -16.35
N GLU A 37 -14.08 21.45 -16.08
CA GLU A 37 -14.42 22.46 -17.10
C GLU A 37 -13.35 22.53 -18.20
N ARG A 38 -12.06 22.42 -17.83
CA ARG A 38 -10.96 22.34 -18.80
C ARG A 38 -11.06 21.12 -19.70
N PHE A 39 -11.36 19.94 -19.15
CA PHE A 39 -11.50 18.72 -19.95
C PHE A 39 -12.73 18.76 -20.86
N PHE A 40 -13.84 19.35 -20.40
CA PHE A 40 -15.04 19.49 -21.23
C PHE A 40 -14.91 20.55 -22.34
N ALA A 41 -14.00 21.52 -22.21
CA ALA A 41 -13.70 22.47 -23.29
C ALA A 41 -13.06 21.80 -24.51
N HIS A 42 -12.34 20.69 -24.31
CA HIS A 42 -11.64 19.94 -25.36
C HIS A 42 -11.96 18.44 -25.27
N PRO A 43 -13.20 18.02 -25.61
CA PRO A 43 -13.64 16.63 -25.45
C PRO A 43 -12.96 15.65 -26.43
N GLU A 44 -12.35 16.16 -27.50
CA GLU A 44 -11.64 15.36 -28.52
C GLU A 44 -10.21 14.97 -28.09
N GLU A 45 -9.63 15.64 -27.09
CA GLU A 45 -8.29 15.33 -26.59
C GLU A 45 -8.34 14.19 -25.57
N ALA A 46 -7.58 13.11 -25.82
CA ALA A 46 -7.50 11.99 -24.89
C ALA A 46 -6.84 12.40 -23.57
N ILE A 47 -7.47 12.03 -22.45
CA ILE A 47 -6.94 12.29 -21.11
C ILE A 47 -5.67 11.45 -20.89
N VAL A 48 -4.52 12.11 -20.77
CA VAL A 48 -3.25 11.46 -20.44
C VAL A 48 -3.23 11.17 -18.94
N SER A 49 -3.44 9.91 -18.57
CA SER A 49 -3.23 9.48 -17.19
C SER A 49 -1.75 9.52 -16.84
N PRO A 50 -1.36 10.04 -15.67
CA PRO A 50 0.04 10.07 -15.27
C PRO A 50 0.55 8.63 -15.18
N GLN A 51 1.63 8.33 -15.89
CA GLN A 51 2.32 7.06 -15.73
C GLN A 51 3.11 7.08 -14.42
N LEU A 52 3.24 5.91 -13.79
CA LEU A 52 4.07 5.75 -12.60
C LEU A 52 5.51 6.17 -12.93
N THR A 53 6.07 7.06 -12.12
CA THR A 53 7.46 7.49 -12.23
C THR A 53 8.36 6.28 -12.05
N GLN A 54 9.15 5.96 -13.07
CA GLN A 54 10.12 4.88 -12.99
C GLN A 54 11.28 5.28 -12.05
N PRO A 55 11.78 4.34 -11.23
CA PRO A 55 12.94 4.61 -10.38
C PRO A 55 14.15 5.00 -11.25
N GLN A 56 14.93 5.96 -10.77
CA GLN A 56 16.12 6.43 -11.48
C GLN A 56 17.24 5.39 -11.33
N LEU A 57 17.35 4.50 -12.32
CA LEU A 57 18.40 3.49 -12.39
C LEU A 57 19.71 4.11 -12.92
N PRO A 58 20.88 3.68 -12.43
CA PRO A 58 22.15 4.09 -12.99
C PRO A 58 22.22 3.61 -14.44
N LYS A 59 22.73 4.47 -15.32
CA LYS A 59 22.94 4.10 -16.73
C LYS A 59 23.85 2.89 -16.80
N ALA A 60 23.43 1.88 -17.57
CA ALA A 60 24.25 0.72 -17.83
C ALA A 60 25.63 1.15 -18.38
N PRO A 61 26.72 0.48 -17.97
CA PRO A 61 28.03 0.78 -18.51
C PRO A 61 28.03 0.52 -20.03
N PRO A 62 28.72 1.36 -20.82
CA PRO A 62 28.86 1.12 -22.25
C PRO A 62 29.61 -0.19 -22.48
N GLU A 63 29.15 -0.99 -23.43
CA GLU A 63 29.73 -2.31 -23.72
C GLU A 63 31.16 -2.21 -24.28
N PHE A 64 31.40 -1.30 -25.23
CA PHE A 64 32.72 -1.05 -25.78
C PHE A 64 33.16 0.39 -25.57
N VAL A 65 34.32 0.56 -24.94
CA VAL A 65 35.05 1.82 -24.92
C VAL A 65 36.00 1.84 -26.11
N ARG A 66 35.71 2.67 -27.12
CA ARG A 66 36.47 2.74 -28.37
C ARG A 66 37.77 3.54 -28.24
N ASN A 67 37.87 4.40 -27.24
CA ASN A 67 38.95 5.39 -27.08
C ASN A 67 39.93 5.00 -25.98
N VAL A 68 40.37 3.74 -25.95
CA VAL A 68 41.35 3.26 -24.98
C VAL A 68 42.74 3.42 -25.59
N TRP A 69 43.59 4.25 -24.96
CA TRP A 69 45.01 4.32 -25.30
C TRP A 69 45.78 3.14 -24.69
N GLY A 70 46.91 2.77 -25.28
CA GLY A 70 47.65 1.57 -24.89
C GLY A 70 48.05 1.56 -23.41
N SER A 71 48.16 0.36 -22.81
CA SER A 71 48.37 0.19 -21.36
C SER A 71 49.67 0.81 -20.81
N ALA A 72 50.64 1.08 -21.69
CA ALA A 72 51.91 1.72 -21.34
C ALA A 72 51.97 3.21 -21.76
N ALA A 73 50.89 3.76 -22.33
CA ALA A 73 50.81 5.19 -22.62
C ALA A 73 50.72 5.99 -21.31
N GLY A 74 51.39 7.14 -21.25
CA GLY A 74 51.37 8.01 -20.07
C GLY A 74 50.00 8.64 -19.81
N VAL A 75 49.86 9.27 -18.64
CA VAL A 75 48.63 10.00 -18.25
C VAL A 75 48.40 11.19 -19.18
N GLY A 76 47.32 11.15 -19.95
CA GLY A 76 46.88 12.27 -20.77
C GLY A 76 46.18 13.36 -19.95
N SER A 77 46.12 14.59 -20.47
CA SER A 77 45.47 15.73 -19.79
C SER A 77 43.98 15.53 -19.50
N GLY A 78 43.29 14.66 -20.26
CA GLY A 78 41.88 14.34 -20.08
C GLY A 78 41.59 13.22 -19.07
N ASP A 79 42.63 12.48 -18.63
CA ASP A 79 42.44 11.25 -17.84
C ASP A 79 41.85 11.52 -16.45
N PHE A 80 42.23 12.65 -15.85
CA PHE A 80 41.64 13.11 -14.59
C PHE A 80 40.12 13.31 -14.67
N HIS A 81 39.62 13.86 -15.78
CA HIS A 81 38.18 14.08 -15.97
C HIS A 81 37.44 12.79 -16.25
N ILE A 82 38.07 11.84 -16.95
CA ILE A 82 37.54 10.49 -17.16
C ILE A 82 37.38 9.79 -15.81
N TYR A 83 38.43 9.76 -14.99
CA TYR A 83 38.39 9.19 -13.63
C TYR A 83 37.29 9.83 -12.76
N ARG A 84 37.22 11.16 -12.73
CA ARG A 84 36.22 11.90 -11.95
C ARG A 84 34.78 11.59 -12.38
N GLY A 85 34.56 11.32 -13.67
CA GLY A 85 33.25 10.91 -14.19
C GLY A 85 32.90 9.46 -13.82
N ILE A 86 33.86 8.54 -13.98
CA ILE A 86 33.70 7.13 -13.64
C ILE A 86 33.45 6.97 -12.14
N ARG A 87 34.26 7.60 -11.29
CA ARG A 87 34.12 7.54 -9.82
C ARG A 87 32.75 8.02 -9.35
N ARG A 88 32.26 9.15 -9.89
CA ARG A 88 30.91 9.66 -9.55
C ARG A 88 29.80 8.69 -9.96
N ARG A 89 29.91 8.08 -11.15
CA ARG A 89 28.95 7.08 -11.61
C ARG A 89 28.97 5.85 -10.72
N GLU A 90 30.16 5.41 -10.31
CA GLU A 90 30.32 4.23 -9.47
C GLU A 90 29.80 4.46 -8.05
N TYR A 91 30.09 5.63 -7.44
CA TYR A 91 29.55 5.96 -6.12
C TYR A 91 28.03 6.03 -6.14
N ALA A 92 27.43 6.69 -7.14
CA ALA A 92 25.97 6.71 -7.28
C ALA A 92 25.37 5.31 -7.49
N ARG A 93 26.08 4.42 -8.19
CA ARG A 93 25.68 3.02 -8.38
C ARG A 93 25.73 2.24 -7.07
N LEU A 94 26.81 2.37 -6.30
CA LEU A 94 26.98 1.70 -5.01
C LEU A 94 25.96 2.19 -3.99
N GLU A 95 25.77 3.50 -3.88
CA GLU A 95 24.78 4.12 -3.00
C GLU A 95 23.35 3.64 -3.30
N LEU A 96 23.00 3.51 -4.59
CA LEU A 96 21.69 2.97 -4.94
C LEU A 96 21.55 1.51 -4.51
N ILE A 97 22.57 0.67 -4.75
CA ILE A 97 22.53 -0.76 -4.39
C ILE A 97 22.36 -0.93 -2.88
N GLU A 98 23.12 -0.18 -2.09
CA GLU A 98 23.02 -0.18 -0.63
C GLU A 98 21.61 0.21 -0.17
N LYS A 99 21.08 1.32 -0.68
CA LYS A 99 19.71 1.79 -0.38
C LYS A 99 18.64 0.77 -0.76
N THR A 100 18.72 0.20 -1.97
CA THR A 100 17.74 -0.81 -2.41
C THR A 100 17.81 -2.08 -1.56
N ALA A 101 19.01 -2.47 -1.11
CA ALA A 101 19.16 -3.63 -0.24
C ALA A 101 18.54 -3.36 1.14
N GLU A 102 18.74 -2.18 1.71
CA GLU A 102 18.12 -1.76 2.97
C GLU A 102 16.58 -1.72 2.86
N GLU A 103 16.05 -1.08 1.81
CA GLU A 103 14.60 -1.02 1.55
C GLU A 103 14.00 -2.43 1.38
N GLU A 104 14.65 -3.31 0.62
CA GLU A 104 14.19 -4.69 0.44
C GLU A 104 14.17 -5.50 1.74
N LEU A 105 15.14 -5.29 2.63
CA LEU A 105 15.18 -5.97 3.93
C LEU A 105 14.01 -5.51 4.81
N LEU A 106 13.81 -4.19 4.91
CA LEU A 106 12.71 -3.61 5.68
C LEU A 106 11.34 -4.04 5.13
N ASP A 107 11.19 -4.08 3.81
CA ASP A 107 9.96 -4.54 3.17
C ASP A 107 9.68 -6.03 3.44
N LYS A 108 10.73 -6.87 3.40
CA LYS A 108 10.60 -8.31 3.73
C LYS A 108 10.18 -8.50 5.18
N GLU A 109 10.81 -7.80 6.11
CA GLU A 109 10.46 -7.83 7.55
C GLU A 109 9.01 -7.36 7.78
N PHE A 110 8.63 -6.25 7.14
CA PHE A 110 7.26 -5.73 7.22
C PHE A 110 6.24 -6.73 6.69
N GLN A 111 6.49 -7.33 5.53
CA GLN A 111 5.60 -8.32 4.92
C GLN A 111 5.46 -9.58 5.77
N LEU A 112 6.55 -10.06 6.37
CA LEU A 112 6.52 -11.21 7.28
C LEU A 112 5.67 -10.90 8.51
N ARG A 113 5.93 -9.77 9.17
CA ARG A 113 5.14 -9.33 10.33
C ARG A 113 3.66 -9.16 9.98
N GLN A 114 3.35 -8.60 8.81
CA GLN A 114 1.97 -8.43 8.38
C GLN A 114 1.26 -9.77 8.13
N LYS A 115 1.96 -10.76 7.56
CA LYS A 115 1.43 -12.11 7.38
C LYS A 115 1.15 -12.79 8.71
N GLU A 116 2.08 -12.73 9.65
CA GLU A 116 1.89 -13.29 11.00
C GLU A 116 0.65 -12.71 11.69
N LEU A 117 0.49 -11.38 11.64
CA LEU A 117 -0.70 -10.73 12.20
C LEU A 117 -1.99 -11.14 11.48
N GLN A 118 -1.95 -11.31 10.16
CA GLN A 118 -3.10 -11.78 9.38
C GLN A 118 -3.46 -13.24 9.72
N ASP A 119 -2.46 -14.10 9.88
CA ASP A 119 -2.66 -15.51 10.23
C ASP A 119 -3.25 -15.65 11.64
N LEU A 120 -2.70 -14.92 12.63
CA LEU A 120 -3.26 -14.89 13.98
C LEU A 120 -4.71 -14.37 14.00
N ALA A 121 -5.02 -13.32 13.23
CA ALA A 121 -6.38 -12.81 13.09
C ALA A 121 -7.31 -13.81 12.39
N ALA A 122 -6.82 -14.52 11.38
CA ALA A 122 -7.56 -15.54 10.66
C ALA A 122 -7.85 -16.76 11.54
N GLU A 123 -6.90 -17.21 12.35
CA GLU A 123 -7.08 -18.30 13.32
C GLU A 123 -8.13 -17.93 14.39
N LYS A 124 -8.01 -16.74 15.00
CA LYS A 124 -9.00 -16.23 15.96
C LYS A 124 -10.39 -16.16 15.32
N THR A 125 -10.48 -15.71 14.07
CA THR A 125 -11.75 -15.62 13.31
C THR A 125 -12.29 -17.01 12.93
N ALA A 126 -11.44 -17.95 12.54
CA ALA A 126 -11.81 -19.32 12.16
C ALA A 126 -12.36 -20.10 13.37
N LYS A 127 -11.70 -20.00 14.54
CA LYS A 127 -12.19 -20.58 15.81
C LYS A 127 -13.59 -20.05 16.14
N LYS A 128 -13.79 -18.72 16.10
CA LYS A 128 -15.10 -18.08 16.35
C LYS A 128 -16.15 -18.48 15.31
N ARG A 129 -15.78 -18.57 14.03
CA ARG A 129 -16.67 -19.02 12.94
C ARG A 129 -17.09 -20.47 13.12
N ALA A 130 -16.16 -21.37 13.45
CA ALA A 130 -16.44 -22.79 13.69
C ALA A 130 -17.44 -22.97 14.85
N LYS A 131 -17.26 -22.24 15.96
CA LYS A 131 -18.22 -22.22 17.07
C LYS A 131 -19.63 -21.81 16.61
N ARG A 132 -19.74 -20.70 15.85
CA ARG A 132 -21.04 -20.23 15.34
C ARG A 132 -21.70 -21.24 14.40
N GLN A 133 -20.92 -21.90 13.54
CA GLN A 133 -21.43 -22.95 12.66
C GLN A 133 -21.92 -24.17 13.44
N MET A 134 -21.20 -24.59 14.48
CA MET A 134 -21.62 -25.68 15.37
C MET A 134 -22.93 -25.34 16.10
N LYS A 135 -23.03 -24.12 16.67
CA LYS A 135 -24.29 -23.64 17.29
C LYS A 135 -25.44 -23.58 16.28
N LYS A 136 -25.19 -23.08 15.06
CA LYS A 136 -26.18 -23.04 13.97
C LYS A 136 -26.64 -24.43 13.56
N ALA A 137 -25.72 -25.39 13.41
CA ALA A 137 -26.03 -26.77 13.06
C ALA A 137 -26.87 -27.45 14.15
N LYS A 138 -26.49 -27.29 15.44
CA LYS A 138 -27.28 -27.79 16.58
C LYS A 138 -28.70 -27.20 16.61
N ARG A 139 -28.85 -25.88 16.38
CA ARG A 139 -30.16 -25.22 16.32
C ARG A 139 -31.02 -25.72 15.16
N ILE A 140 -30.42 -25.93 13.98
CA ILE A 140 -31.14 -26.49 12.83
C ILE A 140 -31.56 -27.94 13.12
N ALA A 141 -30.69 -28.76 13.70
CA ALA A 141 -31.01 -30.13 14.08
C ALA A 141 -32.17 -30.19 15.10
N LYS A 142 -32.11 -29.38 16.17
CA LYS A 142 -33.22 -29.25 17.15
C LYS A 142 -34.53 -28.82 16.48
N ARG A 143 -34.50 -27.85 15.56
CA ARG A 143 -35.70 -27.42 14.81
C ARG A 143 -36.26 -28.53 13.92
N LYS A 144 -35.41 -29.32 13.25
CA LYS A 144 -35.84 -30.47 12.44
C LYS A 144 -36.49 -31.56 13.29
N LEU A 145 -35.89 -31.89 14.43
CA LEU A 145 -36.46 -32.83 15.40
C LEU A 145 -37.81 -32.33 15.94
N LYS A 146 -37.90 -31.06 16.39
CA LYS A 146 -39.15 -30.44 16.87
C LYS A 146 -40.22 -30.36 15.78
N SER A 147 -39.86 -30.20 14.50
CA SER A 147 -40.83 -30.27 13.40
C SER A 147 -41.31 -31.70 13.06
N GLN A 148 -40.52 -32.73 13.37
CA GLN A 148 -40.97 -34.12 13.24
C GLN A 148 -41.72 -34.63 14.47
N SER A 149 -41.48 -34.04 15.65
CA SER A 149 -42.13 -34.42 16.91
C SER A 149 -43.30 -33.51 17.31
N LYS A 150 -43.55 -32.37 16.65
CA LYS A 150 -44.75 -31.55 16.88
C LYS A 150 -45.97 -32.18 16.18
N SER A 151 -46.46 -33.23 16.81
CA SER A 151 -47.87 -33.55 17.00
C SER A 151 -48.32 -33.29 18.45
N GLY A 152 -47.65 -32.41 19.22
CA GLY A 152 -48.11 -32.02 20.56
C GLY A 152 -47.06 -31.30 21.40
N GLU A 153 -47.54 -30.36 22.21
CA GLU A 153 -46.89 -29.58 23.27
C GLU A 153 -45.76 -28.57 22.93
N ASP A 154 -45.99 -27.36 23.43
CA ASP A 154 -45.14 -26.18 23.39
C ASP A 154 -44.43 -26.06 24.75
N SER A 155 -43.11 -26.16 24.75
CA SER A 155 -42.26 -25.78 25.87
C SER A 155 -41.07 -25.03 25.27
N ASP A 156 -41.05 -23.73 25.61
CA ASP A 156 -39.92 -22.83 25.47
C ASP A 156 -39.06 -23.01 26.73
N ASP A 157 -37.94 -23.71 26.59
CA ASP A 157 -36.87 -23.75 27.58
C ASP A 157 -35.62 -23.20 26.90
N ASP A 158 -35.42 -21.89 27.11
CA ASP A 158 -34.21 -21.14 26.78
C ASP A 158 -33.11 -21.49 27.80
N ASP A 159 -32.50 -22.66 27.65
CA ASP A 159 -31.30 -23.02 28.41
C ASP A 159 -30.04 -22.64 27.61
N ASP A 160 -29.60 -21.39 27.81
CA ASP A 160 -28.35 -20.79 27.29
C ASP A 160 -27.20 -20.94 28.31
N CYS A 161 -27.14 -22.03 29.09
CA CYS A 161 -26.17 -22.16 30.18
C CYS A 161 -24.82 -22.80 29.77
N SER A 162 -24.67 -23.31 28.54
CA SER A 162 -23.41 -23.95 28.10
C SER A 162 -22.42 -22.99 27.40
N GLY A 163 -22.69 -21.68 27.41
CA GLY A 163 -21.89 -20.65 26.75
C GLY A 163 -20.70 -20.15 27.57
N GLN A 164 -20.85 -20.05 28.89
CA GLN A 164 -19.87 -19.40 29.78
C GLN A 164 -18.54 -20.15 29.89
N GLN A 165 -18.55 -21.47 30.09
CA GLN A 165 -17.31 -22.25 30.30
C GLN A 165 -16.35 -22.23 29.11
N VAL A 166 -16.85 -22.01 27.89
CA VAL A 166 -16.04 -22.01 26.67
C VAL A 166 -15.60 -20.61 26.25
N GLU A 167 -16.12 -19.57 26.89
CA GLU A 167 -15.66 -18.18 26.78
C GLU A 167 -14.51 -17.95 27.77
N GLU A 168 -14.66 -18.41 29.01
CA GLU A 168 -13.65 -18.28 30.09
C GLU A 168 -12.31 -18.94 29.73
N VAL A 169 -12.33 -20.18 29.22
CA VAL A 169 -11.11 -20.90 28.78
C VAL A 169 -10.41 -20.21 27.59
N MET A 170 -11.12 -19.39 26.83
CA MET A 170 -10.54 -18.70 25.67
C MET A 170 -10.04 -17.30 25.99
N GLU A 171 -10.60 -16.62 26.98
CA GLU A 171 -10.02 -15.39 27.50
C GLU A 171 -8.68 -15.67 28.18
N THR A 172 -8.57 -16.77 28.93
CA THR A 172 -7.30 -17.21 29.52
C THR A 172 -6.24 -17.52 28.47
N GLU A 173 -6.57 -18.29 27.42
CA GLU A 173 -5.59 -18.63 26.37
C GLU A 173 -5.21 -17.46 25.47
N ASN A 174 -6.11 -16.48 25.25
CA ASN A 174 -5.73 -15.25 24.54
C ASN A 174 -4.82 -14.36 25.40
N SER A 175 -5.04 -14.30 26.71
CA SER A 175 -4.19 -13.52 27.63
C SER A 175 -2.78 -14.09 27.77
N GLU A 176 -2.62 -15.42 27.69
CA GLU A 176 -1.30 -16.06 27.71
C GLU A 176 -0.51 -15.83 26.41
N LEU A 177 -1.16 -15.78 25.25
CA LEU A 177 -0.48 -15.49 23.97
C LEU A 177 -0.02 -14.03 23.87
N ASP A 178 -0.83 -13.08 24.34
CA ASP A 178 -0.46 -11.65 24.36
C ASP A 178 0.71 -11.38 25.34
N ALA A 179 0.77 -12.09 26.47
CA ALA A 179 1.87 -12.00 27.44
C ALA A 179 3.21 -12.61 26.95
N VAL A 180 3.16 -13.54 26.01
CA VAL A 180 4.37 -14.11 25.37
C VAL A 180 4.90 -13.18 24.27
N GLU A 181 4.00 -12.47 23.58
CA GLU A 181 4.38 -11.49 22.56
C GLU A 181 5.08 -10.26 23.16
N GLU A 182 4.68 -9.78 24.35
CA GLU A 182 5.36 -8.69 25.06
C GLU A 182 6.78 -9.05 25.49
N LYS A 183 7.01 -10.27 25.99
CA LYS A 183 8.35 -10.73 26.41
C LYS A 183 9.35 -10.87 25.27
N SER A 184 8.86 -11.10 24.05
CA SER A 184 9.70 -11.18 22.85
C SER A 184 10.11 -9.83 22.28
N LYS A 185 9.43 -8.73 22.66
CA LYS A 185 9.76 -7.35 22.26
C LYS A 185 10.77 -6.67 23.21
N GLU A 186 11.03 -7.25 24.38
CA GLU A 186 11.93 -6.72 25.40
C GLU A 186 13.36 -7.32 25.37
N GLN A 187 13.64 -8.26 24.46
CA GLN A 187 14.97 -8.84 24.24
C GLN A 187 15.65 -8.35 22.97
#